data_AF-A0A947M085-F1
#
_entry.id   AF-A0A947M085-F1
#
_cell.length_a   1.000
_cell.length_b   1.000
_cell.length_c   1.000
_cell.angle_alpha   90.00
_cell.angle_beta   90.00
_cell.angle_gamma   90.00
#
_symmetry.space_group_name_H-M   'P 1'
#
loop_
_entity.id
_entity.type
_entity.pdbx_description
1 polymer ?
#
loop_
_entity_poly.entity_id
_entity_poly.type
_entity_poly.pdbx_seq_one_letter_code
_entity_poly.pdbx_strand_id
1 'polypeptide(L)'
;MSRKTPSTLLRILAVSGVLLLAACDKIPGMGPDPRVAQREEEAKAIGGACRYALRGLEDCYTLNPKAAKASVYAGWKDMDAYMRENKLEGTPSVLGKAEKPERTEKSTEIETETREPASGRNRS
;
A
#
# COMPACT_ATOMS: atom_id res chain seq x y z
N MET A 1 -13.51 53.15 28.38
CA MET A 1 -12.92 51.78 28.28
C MET A 1 -13.87 50.89 27.50
N SER A 2 -13.52 50.53 26.26
CA SER A 2 -14.40 49.82 25.33
C SER A 2 -14.31 48.29 25.56
N ARG A 3 -15.41 47.67 26.01
CA ARG A 3 -15.52 46.20 26.18
C ARG A 3 -15.60 45.52 24.80
N LYS A 4 -14.46 45.30 24.15
CA LYS A 4 -14.33 44.52 22.89
C LYS A 4 -14.06 43.03 23.14
N THR A 5 -14.52 42.46 24.25
CA THR A 5 -14.13 41.12 24.71
C THR A 5 -15.03 39.96 24.22
N PRO A 6 -16.36 40.05 24.01
CA PRO A 6 -17.17 38.85 23.77
C PRO A 6 -17.03 38.27 22.36
N SER A 7 -16.93 39.11 21.32
CA SER A 7 -16.83 38.65 19.92
C SER A 7 -15.49 38.01 19.60
N THR A 8 -14.40 38.54 20.16
CA THR A 8 -13.03 38.06 19.93
C THR A 8 -12.82 36.71 20.60
N LEU A 9 -13.36 36.50 21.81
CA LEU A 9 -13.33 35.22 22.50
C LEU A 9 -14.14 34.14 21.76
N LEU A 10 -15.32 34.50 21.23
CA LEU A 10 -16.14 33.58 20.45
C LEU A 10 -15.44 33.15 19.14
N ARG A 11 -14.75 34.09 18.48
CA ARG A 11 -13.94 33.79 17.28
C ARG A 11 -12.75 32.89 17.60
N ILE A 12 -12.05 33.14 18.71
CA ILE A 12 -10.94 32.29 19.14
C ILE A 12 -11.43 30.88 19.46
N LEU A 13 -12.57 30.73 20.15
CA LEU A 13 -13.20 29.43 20.44
C LEU A 13 -13.63 28.68 19.16
N ALA A 14 -14.19 29.41 18.19
CA ALA A 14 -14.56 28.83 16.90
C ALA A 14 -13.33 28.33 16.13
N VAL A 15 -12.26 29.13 16.06
CA VAL A 15 -11.00 28.76 15.40
C VAL A 15 -10.33 27.59 16.11
N SER A 16 -10.29 27.58 17.45
CA SER A 16 -9.74 26.46 18.22
C SER A 16 -10.56 25.18 18.03
N GLY A 17 -11.89 25.30 17.94
CA GLY A 17 -12.77 24.18 17.63
C GLY A 17 -12.46 23.58 16.26
N VAL A 18 -12.35 24.41 15.21
CA VAL A 18 -11.99 23.94 13.85
C VAL A 18 -10.60 23.27 13.84
N LEU A 19 -9.62 23.83 14.57
CA LEU A 19 -8.28 23.24 14.68
C LEU A 19 -8.28 21.88 15.39
N LEU A 20 -9.10 21.71 16.44
CA LEU A 20 -9.25 20.44 17.15
C LEU A 20 -9.94 19.38 16.28
N LEU A 21 -10.94 19.76 15.47
CA LEU A 21 -11.57 18.84 14.52
C LEU A 21 -10.62 18.42 13.39
N ALA A 22 -9.78 19.33 12.88
CA ALA A 22 -8.78 19.02 11.86
C ALA A 22 -7.60 18.15 12.39
N ALA A 23 -7.43 18.06 13.71
CA ALA A 23 -6.41 17.22 14.33
C ALA A 23 -6.83 15.75 14.49
N CYS A 24 -8.13 15.43 14.36
CA CYS A 24 -8.62 14.06 14.52
C CYS A 24 -8.11 13.09 13.43
N ASP A 25 -7.90 13.55 12.19
CA ASP A 25 -7.33 12.74 11.11
C ASP A 25 -5.83 12.41 11.29
N LYS A 26 -5.14 13.12 12.21
CA LYS A 26 -3.71 12.91 12.51
C LYS A 26 -3.46 12.21 13.83
N ILE A 27 -4.50 11.66 14.48
CA ILE A 27 -4.32 10.84 15.68
C ILE A 27 -3.63 9.53 15.26
N PRO A 28 -2.42 9.24 15.78
CA PRO A 28 -1.74 7.98 15.49
C PRO A 28 -2.64 6.79 15.83
N GLY A 29 -3.00 5.97 14.84
CA GLY A 29 -3.81 4.76 15.01
C GLY A 29 -5.31 4.88 14.70
N MET A 30 -5.84 6.06 14.35
CA MET A 30 -7.24 6.20 13.89
C MET A 30 -7.41 6.22 12.36
N GLY A 31 -6.33 6.37 11.59
CA GLY A 31 -6.34 6.24 10.13
C GLY A 31 -6.17 4.80 9.65
N PRO A 32 -6.35 4.52 8.35
CA PRO A 32 -5.97 3.24 7.75
C PRO A 32 -4.52 2.92 8.15
N ASP A 33 -4.25 1.65 8.49
CA ASP A 33 -2.88 1.22 8.81
C ASP A 33 -1.94 1.73 7.70
N PRO A 34 -0.81 2.38 8.04
CA PRO A 34 0.06 2.99 7.05
C PRO A 34 0.52 1.99 5.98
N ARG A 35 0.59 0.70 6.29
CA ARG A 35 0.91 -0.37 5.34
C ARG A 35 -0.23 -0.63 4.36
N VAL A 36 -1.48 -0.49 4.79
CA VAL A 36 -2.65 -0.63 3.91
C VAL A 36 -2.68 0.55 2.93
N ALA A 37 -2.54 1.77 3.44
CA ALA A 37 -2.43 2.96 2.60
C ALA A 37 -1.28 2.84 1.59
N GLN A 38 -0.10 2.39 2.02
CA GLN A 38 1.03 2.13 1.12
C GLN A 38 0.70 1.10 0.03
N ARG A 39 0.06 -0.03 0.38
CA ARG A 39 -0.33 -1.04 -0.61
C ARG A 39 -1.33 -0.53 -1.64
N GLU A 40 -2.26 0.34 -1.23
CA GLU A 40 -3.21 0.95 -2.15
C GLU A 40 -2.54 1.91 -3.12
N GLU A 41 -1.62 2.75 -2.62
CA GLU A 41 -0.85 3.67 -3.45
C GLU A 41 0.11 2.93 -4.40
N GLU A 42 0.75 1.85 -3.94
CA GLU A 42 1.54 0.98 -4.82
C GLU A 42 0.68 0.35 -5.93
N ALA A 43 -0.53 -0.12 -5.58
CA ALA A 43 -1.46 -0.68 -6.55
C ALA A 43 -1.91 0.39 -7.58
N LYS A 44 -2.16 1.63 -7.17
CA LYS A 44 -2.44 2.74 -8.09
C LYS A 44 -1.25 3.01 -9.01
N ALA A 45 -0.03 3.06 -8.48
CA ALA A 45 1.18 3.28 -9.26
C ALA A 45 1.36 2.18 -10.32
N ILE A 46 1.12 0.91 -9.95
CA ILE A 46 1.13 -0.23 -10.88
C ILE A 46 0.11 -0.02 -12.01
N GLY A 47 -1.13 0.37 -11.68
CA GLY A 47 -2.17 0.63 -12.67
C GLY A 47 -1.80 1.72 -13.67
N GLY A 48 -1.25 2.83 -13.17
CA GLY A 48 -0.76 3.91 -14.01
C GLY A 48 0.38 3.47 -14.93
N ALA A 49 1.35 2.73 -14.38
CA ALA A 49 2.44 2.15 -15.18
C ALA A 49 1.92 1.21 -16.27
N CYS A 50 0.96 0.33 -15.95
CA CYS A 50 0.33 -0.55 -16.94
C CYS A 50 -0.34 0.22 -18.09
N ARG A 51 -1.03 1.33 -17.79
CA ARG A 51 -1.66 2.15 -18.82
C ARG A 51 -0.63 2.83 -19.72
N TYR A 52 0.40 3.42 -19.11
CA TYR A 52 1.51 4.03 -19.84
C TYR A 52 2.24 2.99 -20.69
N ALA A 53 2.31 1.75 -20.22
CA ALA A 53 2.87 0.61 -20.93
C ALA A 53 1.99 0.06 -22.08
N LEU A 54 0.88 0.74 -22.38
CA LEU A 54 -0.13 0.34 -23.37
C LEU A 54 -0.71 -1.06 -23.11
N ARG A 55 -0.85 -1.44 -21.84
CA ARG A 55 -1.40 -2.74 -21.44
C ARG A 55 -2.89 -2.65 -21.05
N GLY A 56 -3.63 -3.70 -21.38
CA GLY A 56 -4.98 -3.92 -20.88
C GLY A 56 -5.01 -4.23 -19.38
N LEU A 57 -6.16 -3.99 -18.74
CA LEU A 57 -6.37 -4.24 -17.31
C LEU A 57 -6.24 -5.71 -16.93
N GLU A 58 -6.79 -6.62 -17.75
CA GLU A 58 -6.71 -8.07 -17.49
C GLU A 58 -5.28 -8.58 -17.40
N ASP A 59 -4.40 -8.08 -18.29
CA ASP A 59 -2.99 -8.38 -18.23
C ASP A 59 -2.33 -7.78 -16.99
N CYS A 60 -2.69 -6.54 -16.63
CA CYS A 60 -2.15 -5.87 -15.45
C CYS A 60 -2.49 -6.64 -14.16
N TYR A 61 -3.71 -7.16 -14.05
CA TYR A 61 -4.14 -8.03 -12.94
C TYR A 61 -3.40 -9.37 -12.93
N THR A 62 -3.16 -9.94 -14.10
CA THR A 62 -2.41 -11.20 -14.24
C THR A 62 -0.95 -11.04 -13.79
N LEU A 63 -0.32 -9.92 -14.15
CA LEU A 63 1.07 -9.64 -13.75
C LEU A 63 1.21 -9.24 -12.27
N ASN A 64 0.15 -8.69 -11.67
CA ASN A 64 0.17 -8.15 -10.31
C ASN A 64 -0.91 -8.78 -9.42
N PRO A 65 -0.88 -10.10 -9.19
CA PRO A 65 -1.95 -10.81 -8.47
C PRO A 65 -2.08 -10.41 -6.99
N LYS A 66 -1.05 -9.76 -6.42
CA LYS A 66 -1.05 -9.26 -5.04
C LYS A 66 -1.55 -7.83 -4.91
N ALA A 67 -1.69 -7.11 -6.02
CA ALA A 67 -2.15 -5.72 -6.00
C ALA A 67 -3.67 -5.66 -5.86
N ALA A 68 -4.17 -4.67 -5.11
CA ALA A 68 -5.60 -4.44 -4.98
C ALA A 68 -6.19 -4.03 -6.34
N LYS A 69 -7.00 -4.89 -6.95
CA LYS A 69 -7.56 -4.67 -8.30
C LYS A 69 -8.27 -3.33 -8.44
N ALA A 70 -9.03 -2.92 -7.43
CA ALA A 70 -9.72 -1.63 -7.42
C ALA A 70 -8.75 -0.44 -7.51
N SER A 71 -7.67 -0.48 -6.74
CA SER A 71 -6.63 0.56 -6.76
C SER A 71 -5.82 0.56 -8.05
N VAL A 72 -5.51 -0.62 -8.60
CA VAL A 72 -4.92 -0.74 -9.95
C VAL A 72 -5.82 -0.10 -11.00
N TYR A 73 -7.13 -0.39 -10.98
CA TYR A 73 -8.08 0.23 -11.91
C TYR A 73 -8.13 1.75 -11.74
N ALA A 74 -8.14 2.25 -10.50
CA ALA A 74 -8.10 3.69 -10.24
C ALA A 74 -6.89 4.34 -10.89
N GLY A 75 -5.67 3.85 -10.62
CA GLY A 75 -4.46 4.40 -11.21
C GLY A 75 -4.37 4.25 -12.73
N TRP A 76 -4.92 3.17 -13.29
CA TRP A 76 -5.00 2.98 -14.74
C TRP A 76 -5.87 4.04 -15.42
N LYS A 77 -7.06 4.31 -14.87
CA LYS A 77 -7.96 5.37 -15.37
C LYS A 77 -7.34 6.75 -15.25
N ASP A 78 -6.71 7.03 -14.11
CA ASP A 78 -6.14 8.35 -13.84
C ASP A 78 -4.99 8.63 -14.80
N MET A 79 -4.16 7.61 -15.10
CA MET A 79 -3.14 7.71 -16.14
C MET A 79 -3.74 7.81 -17.54
N ASP A 80 -4.84 7.12 -17.86
CA ASP A 80 -5.51 7.25 -19.18
C ASP A 80 -6.02 8.68 -19.40
N ALA A 81 -6.70 9.24 -18.39
CA ALA A 81 -7.14 10.63 -18.40
C ALA A 81 -5.95 11.58 -18.58
N TYR A 82 -4.89 11.39 -17.78
CA TYR A 82 -3.68 12.20 -17.87
C TYR A 82 -3.03 12.14 -19.26
N MET A 83 -2.89 10.95 -19.86
CA MET A 83 -2.35 10.79 -21.20
C MET A 83 -3.21 11.48 -22.27
N ARG A 84 -4.54 11.41 -22.15
CA ARG A 84 -5.48 12.04 -23.09
C ARG A 84 -5.45 13.57 -22.98
N GLU A 85 -5.41 14.09 -21.76
CA GLU A 85 -5.35 15.53 -21.49
C GLU A 85 -4.02 16.13 -21.93
N ASN A 86 -2.92 15.40 -21.77
CA ASN A 86 -1.56 15.90 -22.01
C ASN A 86 -0.93 15.39 -23.31
N LYS A 87 -1.67 14.62 -24.13
CA LYS A 87 -1.22 14.04 -25.40
C LYS A 87 0.11 13.26 -25.25
N LEU A 88 0.21 12.49 -24.17
CA LEU A 88 1.38 11.66 -23.92
C LEU A 88 1.26 10.35 -24.67
N GLU A 89 2.34 9.96 -25.34
CA GLU A 89 2.45 8.65 -25.96
C GLU A 89 2.93 7.63 -24.92
N GLY A 90 2.25 6.48 -24.88
CA GLY A 90 2.67 5.36 -24.04
C GLY A 90 3.82 4.61 -24.69
N THR A 91 4.61 3.92 -23.88
CA THR A 91 5.73 3.08 -24.36
C THR A 91 5.38 1.61 -24.14
N PRO A 92 5.21 0.80 -25.20
CA PRO A 92 4.91 -0.63 -25.03
C PRO A 92 5.90 -1.33 -24.08
N SER A 93 5.39 -2.15 -23.16
CA SER A 93 6.28 -2.94 -22.31
C SER A 93 7.05 -3.99 -23.12
N VAL A 94 8.36 -4.07 -22.90
CA VAL A 94 9.22 -5.12 -23.49
C VAL A 94 9.22 -6.43 -22.68
N LEU A 95 8.64 -6.42 -21.47
CA LEU A 95 8.57 -7.59 -20.61
C LEU A 95 7.42 -8.51 -21.03
N GLY A 96 7.79 -9.74 -21.42
CA GLY A 96 6.86 -10.85 -21.63
C GLY A 96 6.20 -11.31 -20.32
N LYS A 97 5.26 -12.26 -20.43
CA LYS A 97 4.56 -12.84 -19.27
C LYS A 97 5.61 -13.47 -18.35
N ALA A 98 5.79 -12.93 -17.14
CA ALA A 98 6.72 -13.50 -16.18
C ALA A 98 6.20 -14.89 -15.77
N GLU A 99 6.88 -15.94 -16.21
CA GLU A 99 6.63 -17.28 -15.69
C GLU A 99 6.95 -17.27 -14.20
N LYS A 100 5.94 -17.53 -13.38
CA LYS A 100 6.11 -17.67 -11.94
C LYS A 100 6.97 -18.93 -11.72
N PRO A 101 8.13 -18.85 -11.05
CA PRO A 101 8.90 -20.04 -10.75
C PRO A 101 8.01 -20.98 -9.93
N GLU A 102 7.81 -22.18 -10.47
CA GLU A 102 7.11 -23.26 -9.81
C GLU A 102 7.83 -23.53 -8.49
N ARG A 103 7.14 -23.31 -7.37
CA ARG A 103 7.67 -23.64 -6.05
C ARG A 103 7.70 -25.16 -5.99
N THR A 104 8.87 -25.76 -6.18
CA THR A 104 9.09 -27.18 -5.91
C THR A 104 8.76 -27.45 -4.45
N GLU A 105 7.58 -28.02 -4.25
CA GLU A 105 7.16 -28.73 -3.04
C GLU A 105 8.08 -29.95 -2.86
N LYS A 106 9.23 -29.78 -2.19
CA LYS A 106 9.92 -30.91 -1.56
C LYS A 106 10.76 -30.44 -0.38
N SER A 107 10.11 -30.30 0.77
CA SER A 107 10.77 -30.46 2.07
C SER A 107 9.74 -30.87 3.13
N THR A 108 9.10 -32.00 2.89
CA THR A 108 8.65 -32.89 3.96
C THR A 108 9.50 -34.15 3.87
N GLU A 109 9.92 -34.66 5.03
CA GLU A 109 10.74 -35.86 5.25
C GLU A 109 12.26 -35.64 5.36
N ILE A 110 12.69 -35.18 6.55
CA ILE A 110 13.75 -35.87 7.29
C ILE A 110 13.24 -35.99 8.74
N GLU A 111 12.47 -37.04 8.98
CA GLU A 111 12.30 -37.62 10.31
C GLU A 111 13.40 -38.68 10.47
N THR A 112 14.19 -38.62 11.53
CA THR A 112 14.62 -39.80 12.32
C THR A 112 15.38 -39.28 13.55
N GLU A 113 14.61 -39.20 14.63
CA GLU A 113 14.98 -39.56 15.99
C GLU A 113 16.34 -40.28 16.13
N THR A 114 17.26 -39.73 16.93
CA THR A 114 18.25 -40.53 17.65
C THR A 114 18.44 -39.94 19.04
N ARG A 115 17.59 -40.42 19.95
CA ARG A 115 17.96 -41.02 21.24
C ARG A 115 19.03 -40.28 22.07
N GLU A 116 18.57 -39.50 23.04
CA GLU A 116 19.34 -39.23 24.25
C GLU A 116 19.36 -40.49 25.14
N PRO A 117 20.52 -40.89 25.67
CA PRO A 117 20.54 -41.32 27.06
C PRO A 117 21.63 -40.62 27.85
N ALA A 118 21.24 -40.21 29.06
CA ALA A 118 22.09 -39.64 30.09
C ALA A 118 23.30 -40.54 30.43
N SER A 119 24.48 -39.91 30.57
CA SER A 119 25.59 -40.45 31.36
C SER A 119 26.48 -39.32 31.86
N GLY A 120 26.59 -39.21 33.19
CA GLY A 120 27.26 -38.11 33.85
C GLY A 120 28.78 -38.21 33.94
N ARG A 121 29.39 -37.04 34.17
CA ARG A 121 30.51 -36.74 35.09
C ARG A 121 31.15 -35.44 34.62
N ASN A 122 30.91 -34.35 35.34
CA ASN A 122 31.89 -33.25 35.36
C ASN A 122 32.44 -33.11 36.78
N ARG A 123 33.74 -33.40 36.83
CA ARG A 123 34.70 -33.12 37.88
C ARG A 123 35.28 -31.74 37.55
N SER A 124 35.10 -30.77 38.44
CA SER A 124 36.04 -29.70 38.83
C SER A 124 35.30 -28.63 39.61
#